data_AF-A0A5N6Z029-F1
#
_entry.id   AF-A0A5N6Z029-F1
#
_cell.length_a   1.000
_cell.length_b   1.000
_cell.length_c   1.000
_cell.angle_alpha   90.00
_cell.angle_beta   90.00
_cell.angle_gamma   90.00
#
_symmetry.space_group_name_H-M   'P 1'
#
loop_
_entity.id
_entity.type
_entity.pdbx_description
1 polymer ?
#
loop_
_entity_poly.entity_id
_entity_poly.type
_entity_poly.pdbx_seq_one_letter_code
_entity_poly.pdbx_strand_id
1 'polypeptide(L)'
;MATKLENALVKLGKQTWAQHLRHIQHLHGPQKTKSDPDWPKDIILMDTQLREIGQREIYLREEIKALVSQEQEAPLSTEQRAQLAKWQMELDDLARKYWHLEREFYRREASVPAGPLQRAYVAWKKNPEWYLVGYLRNDCAGRGGCCGRSCGCCERPRDTEKRIRWGHCTIECGCCRRARGFDLTHEDRVRYQKLFDCDLKENEALWQSLKLAYVFGLV
;
A
#
# COMPACT_ATOMS: atom_id res chain seq x y z
N MET A 1 -4.98 0.99 -28.27
CA MET A 1 -5.89 2.15 -28.33
C MET A 1 -7.22 1.79 -27.67
N ALA A 2 -7.93 2.77 -27.08
CA ALA A 2 -9.27 2.55 -26.53
C ALA A 2 -10.28 2.28 -27.64
N THR A 3 -11.29 1.43 -27.38
CA THR A 3 -12.33 1.14 -28.36
C THR A 3 -13.34 2.27 -28.43
N LYS A 4 -14.12 2.35 -29.53
CA LYS A 4 -15.24 3.31 -29.65
C LYS A 4 -16.23 3.17 -28.48
N LEU A 5 -16.50 1.94 -28.05
CA LEU A 5 -17.35 1.63 -26.91
C LEU A 5 -16.78 2.14 -25.58
N GLU A 6 -15.49 1.91 -25.32
CA GLU A 6 -14.83 2.43 -24.10
C GLU A 6 -14.93 3.95 -24.04
N ASN A 7 -14.64 4.64 -25.15
CA ASN A 7 -14.73 6.10 -25.22
C ASN A 7 -16.15 6.61 -24.98
N ALA A 8 -17.17 5.90 -25.47
CA ALA A 8 -18.57 6.23 -25.22
C ALA A 8 -18.93 6.08 -23.73
N LEU A 9 -18.52 4.99 -23.09
CA LEU A 9 -18.76 4.77 -21.65
C LEU A 9 -18.13 5.87 -20.79
N VAL A 10 -16.89 6.26 -21.09
CA VAL A 10 -16.20 7.35 -20.38
C VAL A 10 -16.93 8.68 -20.56
N LYS A 11 -17.34 9.02 -21.79
CA LYS A 11 -18.10 10.26 -22.09
C LYS A 11 -19.46 10.31 -21.39
N LEU A 12 -20.12 9.16 -21.20
CA LEU A 12 -21.40 9.03 -20.51
C LEU A 12 -21.25 8.95 -18.97
N GLY A 13 -20.04 9.13 -18.44
CA GLY A 13 -19.76 9.04 -16.99
C GLY A 13 -19.86 7.61 -16.43
N LYS A 14 -19.94 6.58 -17.28
CA LYS A 14 -20.06 5.17 -16.89
C LYS A 14 -18.68 4.56 -16.60
N GLN A 15 -17.95 5.14 -15.65
CA GLN A 15 -16.56 4.77 -15.34
C GLN A 15 -16.40 3.30 -14.93
N THR A 16 -17.29 2.77 -14.08
CA THR A 16 -17.26 1.36 -13.66
C THR A 16 -17.41 0.40 -14.84
N TRP A 17 -18.33 0.69 -15.76
CA TRP A 17 -18.51 -0.10 -16.99
C TRP A 17 -17.27 -0.02 -17.90
N ALA A 18 -16.64 1.16 -18.00
CA ALA A 18 -15.38 1.30 -18.72
C ALA A 18 -14.26 0.45 -18.09
N GLN A 19 -14.21 0.36 -16.75
CA GLN A 19 -13.25 -0.51 -16.05
C GLN A 19 -13.52 -1.99 -16.28
N HIS A 20 -14.78 -2.44 -16.22
CA HIS A 20 -15.13 -3.82 -16.58
C HIS A 20 -14.73 -4.16 -18.03
N LEU A 21 -14.97 -3.25 -18.98
CA LEU A 21 -14.57 -3.44 -20.36
C LEU A 21 -13.04 -3.55 -20.50
N ARG A 22 -12.26 -2.70 -19.81
CA ARG A 22 -10.80 -2.79 -19.79
C ARG A 22 -10.31 -4.10 -19.20
N HIS A 23 -10.96 -4.59 -18.14
CA HIS A 23 -10.63 -5.87 -17.55
C HIS A 23 -10.88 -7.04 -18.53
N ILE A 24 -12.04 -7.06 -19.20
CA ILE A 24 -12.33 -8.07 -20.24
C ILE A 24 -11.31 -8.00 -21.38
N GLN A 25 -10.97 -6.79 -21.86
CA GLN A 25 -9.95 -6.61 -22.88
C GLN A 25 -8.55 -7.04 -22.40
N HIS A 26 -8.24 -6.88 -21.12
CA HIS A 26 -6.98 -7.38 -20.53
C HIS A 26 -6.93 -8.91 -20.55
N LEU A 27 -8.04 -9.57 -20.20
CA LEU A 27 -8.11 -11.04 -20.10
C LEU A 27 -8.22 -11.76 -21.45
N HIS A 28 -8.95 -11.18 -22.40
CA HIS A 28 -9.34 -11.83 -23.66
C HIS A 28 -8.91 -11.07 -24.91
N GLY A 29 -8.36 -9.87 -24.76
CA GLY A 29 -7.96 -9.06 -25.90
C GLY A 29 -6.67 -9.54 -26.56
N PRO A 30 -6.38 -9.03 -27.78
CA PRO A 30 -5.19 -9.40 -28.55
C PRO A 30 -3.86 -9.00 -27.88
N GLN A 31 -3.91 -8.18 -26.82
CA GLN A 31 -2.72 -7.79 -26.04
C GLN A 31 -2.42 -8.73 -24.85
N LYS A 32 -3.24 -9.75 -24.58
CA LYS A 32 -3.07 -10.68 -23.44
C LYS A 32 -1.66 -11.28 -23.37
N THR A 33 -1.08 -11.65 -24.50
CA THR A 33 0.24 -12.30 -24.59
C THR A 33 1.41 -11.31 -24.60
N LYS A 34 1.12 -9.99 -24.62
CA LYS A 34 2.12 -8.92 -24.66
C LYS A 34 2.19 -8.12 -23.36
N SER A 35 1.39 -8.48 -22.35
CA SER A 35 1.43 -7.83 -21.04
C SER A 35 2.51 -8.47 -20.17
N ASP A 36 3.28 -7.64 -19.49
CA ASP A 36 4.05 -8.06 -18.31
C ASP A 36 3.06 -8.56 -17.23
N PRO A 37 3.05 -9.87 -16.93
CA PRO A 37 2.08 -10.45 -16.01
C PRO A 37 2.35 -10.07 -14.55
N ASP A 38 3.58 -9.71 -14.23
CA ASP A 38 4.05 -9.43 -12.87
C ASP A 38 3.93 -7.95 -12.51
N TRP A 39 3.76 -7.06 -13.50
CA TRP A 39 3.59 -5.62 -13.26
C TRP A 39 2.55 -5.27 -12.19
N PRO A 40 1.33 -5.86 -12.18
CA PRO A 40 0.37 -5.60 -11.12
C PRO A 40 0.87 -6.01 -9.73
N LYS A 41 1.55 -7.16 -9.63
CA LYS A 41 2.11 -7.65 -8.37
C LYS A 41 3.16 -6.68 -7.85
N ASP A 42 4.14 -6.35 -8.69
CA ASP A 42 5.24 -5.45 -8.32
C ASP A 42 4.74 -4.12 -7.80
N ILE A 43 3.78 -3.50 -8.50
CA ILE A 43 3.23 -2.20 -8.11
C ILE A 43 2.48 -2.28 -6.77
N ILE A 44 1.71 -3.34 -6.54
CA ILE A 44 0.98 -3.54 -5.27
C ILE A 44 1.96 -3.76 -4.12
N LEU A 45 3.00 -4.59 -4.33
CA LEU A 45 4.01 -4.90 -3.33
C LEU A 45 4.85 -3.66 -2.98
N MET A 46 5.38 -2.98 -3.99
CA MET A 46 6.21 -1.78 -3.79
C MET A 46 5.43 -0.65 -3.10
N ASP A 47 4.18 -0.43 -3.49
CA ASP A 47 3.31 0.56 -2.84
C ASP A 47 2.99 0.16 -1.37
N THR A 48 2.84 -1.14 -1.10
CA THR A 48 2.70 -1.65 0.28
C THR A 48 3.95 -1.45 1.10
N GLN A 49 5.13 -1.72 0.54
CA GLN A 49 6.42 -1.50 1.19
C GLN A 49 6.70 -0.01 1.45
N LEU A 50 6.37 0.87 0.50
CA LEU A 50 6.45 2.33 0.70
C LEU A 50 5.55 2.78 1.85
N ARG A 51 4.34 2.21 1.95
CA ARG A 51 3.44 2.44 3.09
C ARG A 51 3.99 1.89 4.40
N GLU A 52 4.61 0.70 4.40
CA GLU A 52 5.24 0.11 5.58
C GLU A 52 6.33 1.02 6.12
N ILE A 53 7.23 1.47 5.25
CA ILE A 53 8.30 2.40 5.63
C ILE A 53 7.72 3.70 6.19
N GLY A 54 6.76 4.31 5.48
CA GLY A 54 6.13 5.55 5.93
C GLY A 54 5.39 5.41 7.27
N GLN A 55 4.70 4.29 7.50
CA GLN A 55 4.00 4.03 8.75
C GLN A 55 4.95 3.78 9.92
N ARG A 56 6.06 3.07 9.67
CA ARG A 56 7.12 2.88 10.66
C ARG A 56 7.77 4.21 11.02
N GLU A 57 8.11 5.03 10.02
CA GLU A 57 8.71 6.35 10.21
C GLU A 57 7.82 7.25 11.09
N ILE A 58 6.51 7.29 10.82
CA ILE A 58 5.54 8.06 11.62
C ILE A 58 5.52 7.57 13.06
N TYR A 59 5.40 6.25 13.27
CA TYR A 59 5.42 5.69 14.62
C TYR A 59 6.71 6.06 15.36
N LEU A 60 7.88 5.90 14.74
CA LEU A 60 9.16 6.22 15.36
C LEU A 60 9.25 7.70 15.74
N ARG A 61 8.78 8.61 14.88
CA ARG A 61 8.75 10.05 15.16
C ARG A 61 7.82 10.39 16.32
N GLU A 62 6.65 9.75 16.40
CA GLU A 62 5.72 9.90 17.53
C GLU A 62 6.39 9.50 18.85
N GLU A 63 7.02 8.31 18.88
CA GLU A 63 7.64 7.78 20.10
C GLU A 63 8.90 8.57 20.51
N ILE A 64 9.73 8.99 19.55
CA ILE A 64 10.89 9.85 19.83
C ILE A 64 10.42 11.19 20.40
N LYS A 65 9.39 11.80 19.81
CA LYS A 65 8.83 13.07 20.31
C LYS A 65 8.34 12.91 21.75
N ALA A 66 7.69 11.80 22.07
CA ALA A 66 7.24 11.51 23.43
C ALA A 66 8.42 11.39 24.41
N LEU A 67 9.48 10.64 24.06
CA LEU A 67 10.67 10.50 24.91
C LEU A 67 11.43 11.82 25.09
N VAL A 68 11.60 12.60 24.03
CA VAL A 68 12.26 13.92 24.12
C VAL A 68 11.47 14.88 25.01
N SER A 69 10.13 14.81 24.96
CA SER A 69 9.28 15.61 25.86
C SER A 69 9.47 15.18 27.31
N GLN A 70 9.57 13.87 27.57
CA GLN A 70 9.83 13.33 28.91
C GLN A 70 11.23 13.74 29.43
N GLU A 71 12.25 13.78 28.58
CA GLU A 71 13.61 14.18 28.97
C GLU A 71 13.69 15.61 29.53
N GLN A 72 12.81 16.50 29.06
CA GLN A 72 12.71 17.87 29.56
C GLN A 72 12.23 17.94 31.01
N GLU A 73 11.47 16.93 31.46
CA GLU A 73 10.93 16.85 32.82
C GLU A 73 11.85 16.04 33.75
N ALA A 74 12.43 14.95 33.25
CA ALA A 74 13.32 14.09 34.01
C ALA A 74 14.34 13.39 33.10
N PRO A 75 15.59 13.17 33.57
CA PRO A 75 16.58 12.46 32.77
C PRO A 75 16.10 11.08 32.32
N LEU A 76 16.28 10.78 31.03
CA LEU A 76 15.96 9.46 30.50
C LEU A 76 16.82 8.37 31.16
N SER A 77 16.23 7.19 31.35
CA SER A 77 16.96 5.98 31.77
C SER A 77 17.97 5.54 30.71
N THR A 78 18.92 4.70 31.10
CA THR A 78 19.91 4.11 30.18
C THR A 78 19.22 3.35 29.04
N GLU A 79 18.16 2.61 29.36
CA GLU A 79 17.37 1.84 28.39
C GLU A 79 16.63 2.76 27.42
N GLN A 80 16.03 3.84 27.92
CA GLN A 80 15.35 4.84 27.08
C GLN A 80 16.32 5.52 26.13
N ARG A 81 17.53 5.90 26.59
CA ARG A 81 18.57 6.49 25.73
C ARG A 81 19.05 5.51 24.66
N ALA A 82 19.26 4.24 25.03
CA ALA A 82 19.64 3.21 24.07
C ALA A 82 18.54 2.97 23.02
N GLN A 83 17.27 2.98 23.43
CA GLN A 83 16.13 2.82 22.53
C GLN A 83 15.96 4.03 21.60
N LEU A 84 16.16 5.25 22.11
CA LEU A 84 16.18 6.48 21.32
C LEU A 84 17.26 6.43 20.24
N ALA A 85 18.49 6.06 20.62
CA ALA A 85 19.59 5.92 19.67
C ALA A 85 19.28 4.87 18.58
N LYS A 86 18.71 3.72 18.98
CA LYS A 86 18.27 2.68 18.04
C LYS A 86 17.21 3.18 17.07
N TRP A 87 16.21 3.91 17.54
CA TRP A 87 15.17 4.47 16.67
C TRP A 87 15.70 5.54 15.72
N GLN A 88 16.66 6.36 16.17
CA GLN A 88 17.29 7.35 15.30
C GLN A 88 18.08 6.68 14.17
N MET A 89 18.85 5.63 14.47
CA MET A 89 19.53 4.83 13.45
C MET A 89 18.55 4.15 12.48
N GLU A 90 17.42 3.66 13.00
CA GLU A 90 16.37 3.05 12.18
C GLU A 90 15.72 4.06 11.24
N LEU A 91 15.48 5.30 11.68
CA LEU A 91 14.97 6.38 10.83
C LEU A 91 15.92 6.68 9.66
N ASP A 92 17.23 6.71 9.89
CA ASP A 92 18.22 6.92 8.83
C ASP A 92 18.21 5.79 7.80
N ASP A 93 18.06 4.54 8.27
CA ASP A 93 17.95 3.37 7.42
C ASP A 93 16.66 3.35 6.59
N LEU A 94 15.52 3.69 7.23
CA LEU A 94 14.23 3.83 6.56
C LEU A 94 14.27 4.93 5.51
N ALA A 95 14.95 6.05 5.77
CA ALA A 95 15.10 7.12 4.79
C ALA A 95 15.85 6.63 3.54
N ARG A 96 16.95 5.87 3.71
CA ARG A 96 17.69 5.27 2.58
C ARG A 96 16.84 4.25 1.83
N LYS A 97 16.17 3.34 2.53
CA LYS A 97 15.27 2.33 1.91
C LYS A 97 14.13 2.99 1.15
N TYR A 98 13.48 3.98 1.76
CA TYR A 98 12.42 4.76 1.13
C TYR A 98 12.92 5.41 -0.15
N TRP A 99 14.11 6.04 -0.07
CA TRP A 99 14.78 6.61 -1.22
C TRP A 99 14.83 5.51 -2.29
N HIS A 100 15.63 4.44 -2.15
CA HIS A 100 15.78 3.39 -3.17
C HIS A 100 14.45 2.90 -3.77
N LEU A 101 13.51 2.49 -2.92
CA LEU A 101 12.23 1.94 -3.33
C LEU A 101 11.36 2.93 -4.11
N GLU A 102 11.38 4.23 -3.80
CA GLU A 102 10.56 5.22 -4.50
C GLU A 102 10.96 5.38 -5.98
N ARG A 103 12.27 5.32 -6.31
CA ARG A 103 12.72 5.35 -7.72
C ARG A 103 12.39 4.06 -8.45
N GLU A 104 12.53 2.93 -7.78
CA GLU A 104 12.15 1.65 -8.36
C GLU A 104 10.65 1.60 -8.65
N PHE A 105 9.84 2.08 -7.70
CA PHE A 105 8.40 2.23 -7.88
C PHE A 105 8.07 3.17 -9.03
N TYR A 106 8.71 4.34 -9.12
CA TYR A 106 8.52 5.27 -10.24
C TYR A 106 8.88 4.61 -11.59
N ARG A 107 10.03 3.95 -11.69
CA ARG A 107 10.46 3.22 -12.90
C ARG A 107 9.45 2.13 -13.27
N ARG A 108 8.96 1.38 -12.28
CA ARG A 108 7.98 0.32 -12.51
C ARG A 108 6.66 0.90 -12.98
N GLU A 109 6.19 1.98 -12.37
CA GLU A 109 4.95 2.65 -12.77
C GLU A 109 5.04 3.24 -14.18
N ALA A 110 6.17 3.86 -14.53
CA ALA A 110 6.44 4.39 -15.87
C ALA A 110 6.51 3.30 -16.95
N SER A 111 6.81 2.05 -16.56
CA SER A 111 6.85 0.89 -17.47
C SER A 111 5.54 0.11 -17.53
N VAL A 112 4.42 0.72 -17.14
CA VAL A 112 3.10 0.08 -17.22
C VAL A 112 2.81 -0.46 -18.63
N PRO A 113 2.44 -1.74 -18.77
CA PRO A 113 2.15 -2.33 -20.07
C PRO A 113 1.08 -1.57 -20.83
N ALA A 114 1.46 -1.06 -22.00
CA ALA A 114 0.55 -0.33 -22.87
C ALA A 114 -0.67 -1.20 -23.21
N GLY A 115 -1.87 -0.65 -23.07
CA GLY A 115 -3.10 -1.40 -23.33
C GLY A 115 -4.18 -1.18 -22.28
N PRO A 116 -5.13 -2.13 -22.16
CA PRO A 116 -6.24 -2.01 -21.21
C PRO A 116 -5.78 -1.88 -19.75
N LEU A 117 -4.71 -2.57 -19.36
CA LEU A 117 -4.12 -2.49 -18.02
C LEU A 117 -3.68 -1.06 -17.67
N GLN A 118 -2.86 -0.44 -18.52
CA GLN A 118 -2.45 0.96 -18.35
C GLN A 118 -3.64 1.90 -18.25
N ARG A 119 -4.62 1.77 -19.16
CA ARG A 119 -5.81 2.64 -19.15
C ARG A 119 -6.63 2.46 -17.87
N ALA A 120 -6.73 1.23 -17.36
CA ALA A 120 -7.45 0.94 -16.13
C ALA A 120 -6.75 1.58 -14.93
N TYR A 121 -5.45 1.31 -14.77
CA TYR A 121 -4.62 1.83 -13.70
C TYR A 121 -4.63 3.36 -13.66
N VAL A 122 -4.32 4.01 -14.79
CA VAL A 122 -4.23 5.47 -14.88
C VAL A 122 -5.59 6.12 -14.61
N ALA A 123 -6.68 5.57 -15.12
CA ALA A 123 -8.01 6.11 -14.84
C ALA A 123 -8.41 5.91 -13.38
N TRP A 124 -8.09 4.76 -12.80
CA TRP A 124 -8.46 4.45 -11.42
C TRP A 124 -7.67 5.28 -10.42
N LYS A 125 -6.35 5.41 -10.60
CA LYS A 125 -5.48 6.19 -9.71
C LYS A 125 -5.75 7.70 -9.73
N LYS A 126 -6.52 8.21 -10.70
CA LYS A 126 -7.02 9.59 -10.68
C LYS A 126 -8.13 9.83 -9.65
N ASN A 127 -8.81 8.76 -9.21
CA ASN A 127 -9.78 8.88 -8.13
C ASN A 127 -9.03 9.10 -6.81
N PRO A 128 -9.23 10.21 -6.08
CA PRO A 128 -8.59 10.41 -4.77
C PRO A 128 -8.95 9.31 -3.76
N GLU A 129 -10.10 8.67 -3.92
CA GLU A 129 -10.58 7.59 -3.05
C GLU A 129 -10.26 6.18 -3.58
N TRP A 130 -9.32 6.04 -4.53
CA TRP A 130 -9.00 4.73 -5.14
C TRP A 130 -8.67 3.65 -4.10
N TYR A 131 -8.06 4.05 -2.99
CA TYR A 131 -7.65 3.13 -1.93
C TYR A 131 -8.81 2.73 -1.00
N LEU A 132 -9.98 3.40 -1.09
CA LEU A 132 -11.13 3.17 -0.21
C LEU A 132 -12.18 2.22 -0.82
N VAL A 133 -11.90 1.60 -1.97
CA VAL A 133 -12.78 0.61 -2.58
C VAL A 133 -13.06 -0.53 -1.59
N GLY A 134 -14.30 -1.03 -1.59
CA GLY A 134 -14.84 -1.90 -0.54
C GLY A 134 -13.95 -3.09 -0.22
N TYR A 135 -13.39 -3.76 -1.23
CA TYR A 135 -12.48 -4.88 -1.00
C TYR A 135 -11.21 -4.50 -0.24
N LEU A 136 -10.56 -3.37 -0.54
CA LEU A 136 -9.33 -2.96 0.16
C LEU A 136 -9.62 -2.62 1.63
N ARG A 137 -10.80 -2.04 1.92
CA ARG A 137 -11.30 -1.84 3.29
C ARG A 137 -11.52 -3.18 4.01
N ASN A 138 -12.18 -4.12 3.33
CA ASN A 138 -12.47 -5.44 3.88
C ASN A 138 -11.21 -6.27 4.10
N ASP A 139 -10.25 -6.23 3.17
CA ASP A 139 -8.94 -6.86 3.31
C ASP A 139 -8.18 -6.28 4.50
N CYS A 140 -8.15 -4.95 4.64
CA CYS A 140 -7.57 -4.30 5.82
C CYS A 140 -8.24 -4.77 7.12
N ALA A 141 -9.57 -4.83 7.17
CA ALA A 141 -10.31 -5.31 8.33
C ALA A 141 -10.04 -6.80 8.64
N GLY A 142 -10.06 -7.66 7.63
CA GLY A 142 -9.82 -9.10 7.75
C GLY A 142 -8.40 -9.43 8.24
N ARG A 143 -7.42 -8.57 7.95
CA ARG A 143 -6.06 -8.65 8.49
C ARG A 143 -5.92 -8.12 9.92
N GLY A 144 -7.02 -7.74 10.58
CA GLY A 144 -7.02 -7.13 11.91
C GLY A 144 -6.62 -5.65 11.91
N GLY A 145 -6.75 -4.97 10.78
CA GLY A 145 -6.32 -3.58 10.60
C GLY A 145 -7.28 -2.52 11.14
N CYS A 146 -6.90 -1.25 10.95
CA CYS A 146 -7.66 -0.07 11.38
C CYS A 146 -9.12 -0.06 10.89
N CYS A 147 -9.39 -0.57 9.67
CA CYS A 147 -10.75 -0.58 9.10
C CYS A 147 -11.74 -1.45 9.89
N GLY A 148 -11.26 -2.51 10.56
CA GLY A 148 -12.11 -3.35 11.44
C GLY A 148 -12.33 -2.75 12.83
N ARG A 149 -11.54 -1.74 13.22
CA ARG A 149 -11.62 -1.07 14.53
C ARG A 149 -12.22 0.33 14.47
N SER A 150 -12.58 0.82 13.29
CA SER A 150 -13.19 2.14 13.08
C SER A 150 -12.40 3.33 13.64
N CYS A 151 -11.07 3.22 13.75
CA CYS A 151 -10.24 4.31 14.29
C CYS A 151 -10.05 5.48 13.31
N GLY A 152 -10.51 5.36 12.06
CA GLY A 152 -10.42 6.40 11.02
C GLY A 152 -9.02 6.61 10.44
N CYS A 153 -8.00 5.84 10.86
CA CYS A 153 -6.61 6.04 10.45
C CYS A 153 -6.39 5.89 8.93
N CYS A 154 -7.16 5.00 8.28
CA CYS A 154 -7.01 4.72 6.86
C CYS A 154 -7.64 5.78 5.96
N GLU A 155 -8.57 6.58 6.46
CA GLU A 155 -9.36 7.53 5.65
C GLU A 155 -8.76 8.93 5.59
N ARG A 156 -7.66 9.15 6.32
CA ARG A 156 -6.99 10.44 6.45
C ARG A 156 -5.61 10.37 5.82
N PRO A 157 -5.06 11.51 5.34
CA PRO A 157 -3.70 11.54 4.87
C PRO A 157 -2.76 11.32 6.07
N ARG A 158 -1.70 10.57 5.85
CA ARG A 158 -0.63 10.42 6.83
C ARG A 158 0.19 11.70 6.96
N ASP A 159 0.68 11.94 8.17
CA ASP A 159 1.58 13.05 8.50
C ASP A 159 3.00 12.76 8.00
N THR A 160 3.20 12.94 6.70
CA THR A 160 4.47 12.70 6.03
C THR A 160 4.53 13.43 4.69
N GLU A 161 5.74 13.84 4.30
CA GLU A 161 6.06 14.41 2.98
C GLU A 161 6.36 13.32 1.93
N LYS A 162 6.27 12.04 2.30
CA LYS A 162 6.45 10.91 1.38
C LYS A 162 5.38 10.91 0.29
N ARG A 163 5.71 10.33 -0.87
CA ARG A 163 4.80 10.17 -2.02
C ARG A 163 3.48 9.46 -1.68
N ILE A 164 3.54 8.40 -0.86
CA ILE A 164 2.37 7.59 -0.50
C ILE A 164 1.83 8.03 0.86
N ARG A 165 0.87 8.95 0.83
CA ARG A 165 0.23 9.51 2.04
C ARG A 165 -1.09 8.82 2.39
N TRP A 166 -1.71 8.19 1.41
CA TRP A 166 -3.03 7.56 1.53
C TRP A 166 -2.93 6.03 1.44
N GLY A 167 -3.91 5.33 2.01
CA GLY A 167 -4.01 3.87 1.94
C GLY A 167 -4.17 3.19 3.30
N HIS A 168 -4.38 1.88 3.27
CA HIS A 168 -4.64 1.09 4.46
C HIS A 168 -3.41 0.86 5.35
N CYS A 169 -3.65 0.49 6.60
CA CYS A 169 -2.57 0.13 7.51
C CYS A 169 -1.84 -1.13 7.02
N THR A 170 -0.55 -1.16 7.29
CA THR A 170 0.30 -2.35 7.16
C THR A 170 0.68 -2.81 8.58
N ILE A 171 1.57 -3.80 8.69
CA ILE A 171 2.05 -4.27 10.00
C ILE A 171 2.79 -3.19 10.81
N GLU A 172 3.27 -2.14 10.14
CA GLU A 172 4.01 -1.03 10.76
C GLU A 172 3.14 0.13 11.22
N CYS A 173 1.82 0.05 11.05
CA CYS A 173 0.93 1.10 11.53
C CYS A 173 1.03 1.27 13.06
N GLY A 174 1.40 2.46 13.53
CA GLY A 174 1.47 2.77 14.96
C GLY A 174 0.16 2.48 15.71
N CYS A 175 -1.00 2.79 15.12
CA CYS A 175 -2.31 2.45 15.70
C CYS A 175 -2.50 0.93 15.84
N CYS A 176 -2.17 0.14 14.82
CA CYS A 176 -2.27 -1.32 14.88
C CYS A 176 -1.25 -1.93 15.84
N ARG A 177 -0.04 -1.38 15.89
CA ARG A 177 1.01 -1.81 16.82
C ARG A 177 0.58 -1.61 18.27
N ARG A 178 0.09 -0.41 18.61
CA ARG A 178 -0.43 -0.10 19.94
C ARG A 178 -1.64 -0.98 20.30
N ALA A 179 -2.56 -1.21 19.37
CA ALA A 179 -3.70 -2.10 19.58
C ALA A 179 -3.29 -3.57 19.78
N ARG A 180 -2.25 -4.02 19.07
CA ARG A 180 -1.71 -5.39 19.19
C ARG A 180 -0.97 -5.61 20.50
N GLY A 181 -0.36 -4.57 21.09
CA GLY A 181 0.22 -4.60 22.43
C GLY A 181 1.60 -5.27 22.56
N PHE A 182 2.24 -5.63 21.44
CA PHE A 182 3.59 -6.18 21.42
C PHE A 182 4.33 -5.78 20.13
N ASP A 183 5.63 -6.04 20.06
CA ASP A 183 6.44 -5.82 18.86
C ASP A 183 6.56 -7.12 18.05
N LEU A 184 6.48 -7.02 16.72
CA LEU A 184 6.67 -8.20 15.87
C LEU A 184 8.15 -8.58 15.86
N THR A 185 8.42 -9.83 16.22
CA THR A 185 9.74 -10.44 16.04
C THR A 185 10.06 -10.63 14.55
N HIS A 186 11.30 -11.01 14.24
CA HIS A 186 11.65 -11.38 12.87
C HIS A 186 10.78 -12.54 12.36
N GLU A 187 10.52 -13.56 13.20
CA GLU A 187 9.69 -14.71 12.86
C GLU A 187 8.24 -14.33 12.56
N ASP A 188 7.65 -13.43 13.37
CA ASP A 188 6.30 -12.93 13.13
C ASP A 188 6.18 -12.24 11.78
N ARG A 189 7.20 -11.45 11.41
CA ARG A 189 7.26 -10.72 10.14
C ARG A 189 7.36 -11.66 8.96
N VAL A 190 8.22 -12.68 9.06
CA VAL A 190 8.35 -13.72 8.03
C VAL A 190 7.04 -14.50 7.89
N ARG A 191 6.38 -14.84 9.00
CA ARG A 191 5.08 -15.52 8.97
C ARG A 191 4.01 -14.65 8.31
N TYR A 192 3.94 -13.37 8.67
CA TYR A 192 3.01 -12.42 8.05
C TYR A 192 3.27 -12.28 6.55
N GLN A 193 4.53 -12.14 6.13
CA GLN A 193 4.89 -12.02 4.72
C GLN A 193 4.42 -13.24 3.92
N LYS A 194 4.58 -14.46 4.45
CA LYS A 194 4.11 -15.70 3.79
C LYS A 194 2.60 -15.74 3.60
N LEU A 195 1.80 -15.28 4.57
CA LEU A 195 0.34 -15.22 4.45
C LEU A 195 -0.12 -14.36 3.27
N PHE A 196 0.73 -13.41 2.86
CA PHE A 196 0.44 -12.46 1.80
C PHE A 196 1.59 -12.44 0.79
N ASP A 197 2.17 -13.60 0.51
CA ASP A 197 3.13 -13.78 -0.57
C ASP A 197 2.38 -14.05 -1.90
N CYS A 198 2.75 -13.32 -2.95
CA CYS A 198 2.13 -13.41 -4.27
C CYS A 198 2.63 -14.49 -5.20
N ASP A 199 3.67 -15.20 -4.79
CA ASP A 199 4.22 -16.30 -5.54
C ASP A 199 3.76 -17.65 -4.98
N LEU A 200 3.08 -17.65 -3.82
CA LEU A 200 2.42 -18.82 -3.28
C LEU A 200 1.06 -19.07 -3.95
N LYS A 201 0.90 -20.29 -4.48
CA LYS A 201 -0.32 -20.74 -5.17
C LYS A 201 -1.57 -20.63 -4.30
N GLU A 202 -1.47 -20.91 -3.01
CA GLU A 202 -2.58 -20.80 -2.05
C GLU A 202 -3.16 -19.36 -1.96
N ASN A 203 -2.37 -18.36 -2.32
CA ASN A 203 -2.79 -16.96 -2.29
C ASN A 203 -3.27 -16.44 -3.66
N GLU A 204 -3.35 -17.27 -4.70
CA GLU A 204 -3.71 -16.82 -6.06
C GLU A 204 -5.04 -16.05 -6.10
N ALA A 205 -6.09 -16.56 -5.44
CA ALA A 205 -7.39 -15.91 -5.38
C ALA A 205 -7.35 -14.54 -4.69
N LEU A 206 -6.55 -14.42 -3.62
CA LEU A 206 -6.29 -13.16 -2.94
C LEU A 206 -5.64 -12.16 -3.90
N TRP A 207 -4.63 -12.58 -4.66
CA TRP A 207 -3.93 -11.68 -5.60
C TRP A 207 -4.78 -11.25 -6.78
N GLN A 208 -5.63 -12.14 -7.31
CA GLN A 208 -6.55 -11.72 -8.36
C GLN A 208 -7.53 -10.66 -7.84
N SER A 209 -8.04 -10.83 -6.63
CA SER A 209 -8.96 -9.87 -6.01
C SER A 209 -8.27 -8.53 -5.71
N LEU A 210 -7.04 -8.57 -5.17
CA LEU A 210 -6.23 -7.37 -4.95
C LEU A 210 -5.91 -6.66 -6.26
N LYS A 211 -5.56 -7.39 -7.32
CA LYS A 211 -5.34 -6.81 -8.65
C LYS A 211 -6.59 -6.13 -9.19
N LEU A 212 -7.76 -6.75 -9.06
CA LEU A 212 -9.03 -6.16 -9.50
C LEU A 212 -9.33 -4.85 -8.75
N ALA A 213 -9.21 -4.88 -7.43
CA ALA A 213 -9.44 -3.72 -6.59
C ALA A 213 -8.42 -2.59 -6.85
N TYR A 214 -7.14 -2.94 -6.90
CA TYR A 214 -6.04 -1.98 -6.92
C TYR A 214 -5.76 -1.40 -8.31
N VAL A 215 -5.93 -2.20 -9.37
CA VAL A 215 -5.63 -1.78 -10.75
C VAL A 215 -6.87 -1.34 -11.50
N PHE A 216 -7.99 -2.05 -11.33
CA PHE A 216 -9.21 -1.78 -12.08
C PHE A 216 -10.27 -1.02 -11.27
N GLY A 217 -10.16 -0.97 -9.94
CA GLY A 217 -11.21 -0.42 -9.09
C GLY A 217 -12.50 -1.23 -9.15
N LEU A 218 -12.39 -2.54 -9.38
CA LEU A 218 -13.51 -3.48 -9.52
C LEU A 218 -13.46 -4.47 -8.37
N VAL A 219 -14.56 -4.64 -7.64
CA VAL A 219 -14.81 -5.64 -6.58
C VAL A 219 -16.07 -5.29 -5.81
#